data_AF-A0A7V5KTD9-F1
#
_entry.id   AF-A0A7V5KTD9-F1
#
_cell.length_a   1.000
_cell.length_b   1.000
_cell.length_c   1.000
_cell.angle_alpha   90.00
_cell.angle_beta   90.00
_cell.angle_gamma   90.00
#
_symmetry.space_group_name_H-M   'P 1'
#
loop_
_entity.id
_entity.type
_entity.pdbx_description
1 polymer ?
#
loop_
_entity_poly.entity_id
_entity_poly.type
_entity_poly.pdbx_seq_one_letter_code
_entity_poly.pdbx_strand_id
1 'polypeptide(L)'
;QEYKKNGKQYYLEVHIYPSKNGLSIYERDTTERKQNEERLRDSLRKLHVVQEGIVNIIATISEKRDPYIAGHQQRVAKLAADIAKEMGLGSEEVEGIRVAGILHDIGKIFIPTEILSKPGPLSMYEVSLVHMYPQISYDILKQVSFPWPVAKIALEHQEKVNGSGYPAGLKDGDILLQARILAVADFMDAITSHRPYRPALPLNEALALLKKESGVLYDRPAVDALLKVLERKD
;
A
#
# COMPACT_ATOMS: atom_id res chain seq x y z
N GLN A 1 -34.11 14.99 -16.21
CA GLN A 1 -34.05 16.46 -16.12
C GLN A 1 -34.03 16.85 -14.65
N GLU A 2 -33.12 17.75 -14.26
CA GLU A 2 -33.10 18.33 -12.91
C GLU A 2 -33.98 19.58 -12.89
N TYR A 3 -34.83 19.71 -11.87
CA TYR A 3 -35.69 20.88 -11.71
C TYR A 3 -35.82 21.25 -10.24
N LYS A 4 -35.81 22.55 -9.94
CA LYS A 4 -35.96 23.10 -8.59
C LYS A 4 -37.32 23.77 -8.43
N LYS A 5 -38.08 23.39 -7.40
CA LYS A 5 -39.36 24.01 -7.01
C LYS A 5 -39.39 24.24 -5.51
N ASN A 6 -39.65 25.48 -5.10
CA ASN A 6 -39.74 25.88 -3.69
C ASN A 6 -38.49 25.47 -2.87
N GLY A 7 -37.29 25.60 -3.46
CA GLY A 7 -36.04 25.22 -2.82
C GLY A 7 -35.76 23.70 -2.74
N LYS A 8 -36.71 22.84 -3.15
CA LYS A 8 -36.50 21.40 -3.30
C LYS A 8 -36.07 21.04 -4.72
N GLN A 9 -35.11 20.14 -4.81
CA GLN A 9 -34.56 19.61 -6.06
C GLN A 9 -35.25 18.29 -6.41
N TYR A 10 -35.74 18.18 -7.64
CA TYR A 10 -36.45 17.03 -8.17
C TYR A 10 -35.72 16.49 -9.41
N TYR A 11 -35.77 15.17 -9.58
CA TYR A 11 -35.21 14.47 -10.72
C TYR A 11 -36.30 13.73 -11.47
N LEU A 12 -36.61 14.18 -12.68
CA LEU A 12 -37.61 13.54 -13.55
C LEU A 12 -36.91 12.77 -14.66
N GLU A 13 -37.27 11.50 -14.84
CA GLU A 13 -36.91 10.72 -16.01
C GLU A 13 -38.06 10.83 -17.02
N VAL A 14 -37.77 11.39 -18.19
CA VAL A 14 -38.78 11.68 -19.22
C VAL A 14 -38.51 10.77 -20.40
N HIS A 15 -39.49 9.93 -20.72
CA HIS A 15 -39.45 9.07 -21.89
C HIS A 15 -40.46 9.56 -22.92
N ILE A 16 -40.02 9.74 -24.16
CA ILE A 16 -40.84 10.24 -25.26
C ILE A 16 -40.98 9.14 -26.30
N TYR A 17 -42.22 8.77 -26.63
CA TYR A 17 -42.54 7.71 -27.58
C TYR A 17 -43.43 8.23 -28.72
N PRO A 18 -43.24 7.77 -29.97
CA PRO A 18 -44.19 8.00 -31.04
C PRO A 18 -45.52 7.27 -30.75
N SER A 19 -46.64 7.91 -31.06
CA SER A 19 -48.00 7.38 -30.89
C SER A 19 -48.85 7.64 -32.12
N LYS A 20 -49.93 6.88 -32.30
CA LYS A 20 -50.82 6.94 -33.49
C LYS A 20 -51.28 8.37 -33.84
N ASN A 21 -51.43 9.25 -32.85
CA ASN A 21 -51.91 10.63 -33.02
C ASN A 21 -50.91 11.70 -32.55
N GLY A 22 -49.60 11.39 -32.42
CA GLY A 22 -48.60 12.36 -31.99
C GLY A 22 -47.49 11.77 -31.12
N LEU A 23 -47.10 12.48 -30.06
CA LEU A 23 -46.09 12.04 -29.09
C LEU A 23 -46.76 11.67 -27.76
N SER A 24 -46.31 10.59 -27.14
CA SER A 24 -46.65 10.22 -25.77
C SER A 24 -45.44 10.49 -24.86
N ILE A 25 -45.67 11.20 -23.76
CA ILE A 25 -44.64 11.54 -22.78
C ILE A 25 -44.96 10.78 -21.49
N TYR A 26 -43.99 10.02 -21.00
CA TYR A 26 -44.04 9.38 -19.68
C TYR A 26 -43.01 10.03 -18.77
N GLU A 27 -43.48 10.61 -17.68
CA GLU A 27 -42.62 11.23 -16.68
C GLU A 27 -42.60 10.36 -15.42
N ARG A 28 -41.41 10.01 -14.94
CA ARG A 28 -41.21 9.29 -13.69
C ARG A 28 -40.44 10.16 -12.72
N ASP A 29 -41.01 10.38 -11.53
CA ASP A 29 -40.24 10.95 -10.43
C ASP A 29 -39.20 9.94 -9.95
N THR A 30 -37.93 10.32 -10.07
CA THR A 30 -36.77 9.55 -9.64
C THR A 30 -35.99 10.27 -8.53
N THR A 31 -36.58 11.30 -7.93
CA THR A 31 -35.96 12.15 -6.90
C THR A 31 -35.46 11.33 -5.73
N GLU A 32 -36.30 10.44 -5.19
CA GLU A 32 -35.92 9.57 -4.06
C GLU A 32 -34.76 8.62 -4.45
N ARG A 33 -34.82 8.00 -5.64
CA ARG A 33 -33.74 7.13 -6.14
C ARG A 33 -32.43 7.90 -6.24
N LYS A 34 -32.45 9.11 -6.83
CA LYS A 34 -31.27 9.95 -7.00
C LYS A 34 -30.69 10.42 -5.68
N GLN A 35 -31.54 10.85 -4.75
CA GLN A 35 -31.11 11.24 -3.41
C GLN A 35 -30.50 10.05 -2.64
N ASN A 36 -31.05 8.84 -2.79
CA ASN A 36 -30.49 7.63 -2.18
C ASN A 36 -29.15 7.24 -2.83
N GLU A 37 -29.00 7.35 -4.14
CA GLU A 37 -27.72 7.16 -4.85
C GLU A 37 -26.64 8.13 -4.35
N GLU A 38 -26.97 9.41 -4.20
CA GLU A 38 -26.06 10.44 -3.68
C GLU A 38 -25.69 10.18 -2.23
N ARG A 39 -26.66 9.86 -1.36
CA ARG A 39 -26.42 9.50 0.04
C ARG A 39 -25.52 8.27 0.16
N LEU A 40 -25.73 7.26 -0.68
CA LEU A 40 -24.89 6.06 -0.70
C LEU A 40 -23.45 6.40 -1.11
N ARG A 41 -23.27 7.19 -2.18
CA ARG A 41 -21.94 7.66 -2.62
C ARG A 41 -21.23 8.45 -1.54
N ASP A 42 -21.93 9.34 -0.85
CA ASP A 42 -21.35 10.12 0.25
C ASP A 42 -21.01 9.25 1.45
N SER A 43 -21.85 8.27 1.80
CA SER A 43 -21.55 7.29 2.86
C SER A 43 -20.33 6.45 2.52
N LEU A 44 -20.22 5.95 1.28
CA LEU A 44 -19.03 5.20 0.82
C LEU A 44 -17.76 6.06 0.87
N ARG A 45 -17.84 7.33 0.44
CA ARG A 45 -16.71 8.27 0.53
C ARG A 45 -16.29 8.50 1.99
N LYS A 46 -17.25 8.70 2.91
CA LYS A 46 -16.97 8.88 4.33
C LYS A 46 -16.33 7.64 4.95
N LEU A 47 -16.84 6.44 4.61
CA LEU A 47 -16.25 5.18 5.07
C LEU A 47 -14.81 5.03 4.58
N HIS A 48 -14.54 5.34 3.31
CA HIS A 48 -13.19 5.29 2.76
C HIS A 48 -12.24 6.26 3.48
N VAL A 49 -12.66 7.51 3.74
CA VAL A 49 -11.85 8.48 4.49
C VAL A 49 -11.55 8.00 5.92
N VAL A 50 -12.53 7.42 6.60
CA VAL A 50 -12.33 6.87 7.96
C VAL A 50 -11.40 5.66 7.92
N GLN A 51 -11.56 4.77 6.94
CA GLN A 51 -10.70 3.60 6.76
C GLN A 51 -9.24 4.02 6.52
N GLU A 52 -8.99 4.96 5.61
CA GLU A 52 -7.65 5.52 5.39
C GLU A 52 -7.09 6.17 6.66
N GLY A 53 -7.92 6.91 7.39
CA GLY A 53 -7.55 7.48 8.68
C GLY A 53 -7.09 6.42 9.69
N ILE A 54 -7.83 5.31 9.82
CA ILE A 54 -7.48 4.20 10.72
C ILE A 54 -6.17 3.54 10.31
N VAL A 55 -5.99 3.24 9.01
CA VAL A 55 -4.76 2.64 8.48
C VAL A 55 -3.54 3.52 8.82
N ASN A 56 -3.65 4.83 8.60
CA ASN A 56 -2.58 5.77 8.91
C ASN A 56 -2.32 5.92 10.42
N ILE A 57 -3.36 5.84 11.26
CA ILE A 57 -3.20 5.84 12.72
C ILE A 57 -2.43 4.60 13.18
N ILE A 58 -2.79 3.42 12.68
CA ILE A 58 -2.12 2.15 13.03
C ILE A 58 -0.64 2.22 12.63
N ALA A 59 -0.35 2.69 11.41
CA ALA A 59 1.00 2.92 10.94
C ALA A 59 1.79 3.87 11.86
N THR A 60 1.18 5.03 12.20
CA THR A 60 1.80 6.01 13.10
C THR A 60 2.09 5.43 14.49
N ILE A 61 1.20 4.58 15.01
CA ILE A 61 1.42 3.90 16.30
C ILE A 61 2.62 2.94 16.21
N SER A 62 2.74 2.20 15.11
CA SER A 62 3.88 1.32 14.85
C SER A 62 5.19 2.10 14.77
N GLU A 63 5.21 3.19 14.00
CA GLU A 63 6.37 4.06 13.86
C GLU A 63 6.78 4.70 15.21
N LYS A 64 5.83 5.03 16.10
CA LYS A 64 6.19 5.57 17.42
C LYS A 64 6.96 4.60 18.32
N ARG A 65 6.89 3.29 18.08
CA ARG A 65 7.68 2.28 18.81
C ARG A 65 9.13 2.19 18.34
N ASP A 66 9.39 2.63 17.12
CA ASP A 66 10.72 2.75 16.52
C ASP A 66 10.92 4.23 16.10
N PRO A 67 11.43 5.08 16.99
CA PRO A 67 11.48 6.54 16.80
C PRO A 67 12.27 7.00 15.56
N TYR A 68 12.90 6.09 14.82
CA TYR A 68 13.74 6.36 13.66
C TYR A 68 13.10 6.02 12.31
N ILE A 69 11.89 5.46 12.31
CA ILE A 69 11.14 5.14 11.08
C ILE A 69 9.98 6.11 10.81
N ALA A 70 10.04 7.34 11.32
CA ALA A 70 8.99 8.33 11.07
C ALA A 70 8.78 8.58 9.56
N GLY A 71 7.54 8.33 9.10
CA GLY A 71 7.14 8.44 7.71
C GLY A 71 7.74 7.39 6.77
N HIS A 72 8.49 6.40 7.29
CA HIS A 72 9.07 5.31 6.52
C HIS A 72 7.98 4.53 5.78
N GLN A 73 6.92 4.14 6.49
CA GLN A 73 5.86 3.32 5.92
C GLN A 73 5.15 4.07 4.77
N GLN A 74 4.99 5.39 4.90
CA GLN A 74 4.40 6.23 3.85
C GLN A 74 5.31 6.36 2.62
N ARG A 75 6.63 6.55 2.82
CA ARG A 75 7.59 6.64 1.72
C ARG A 75 7.71 5.31 0.98
N VAL A 76 7.80 4.20 1.71
CA VAL A 76 7.81 2.84 1.16
C VAL A 76 6.52 2.56 0.38
N ALA A 77 5.35 2.83 0.97
CA ALA A 77 4.06 2.64 0.30
C ALA A 77 3.96 3.43 -1.00
N LYS A 78 4.38 4.71 -0.97
CA LYS A 78 4.39 5.55 -2.16
C LYS A 78 5.33 5.01 -3.23
N LEU A 79 6.55 4.63 -2.85
CA LEU A 79 7.55 4.14 -3.79
C LEU A 79 7.11 2.80 -4.40
N ALA A 80 6.59 1.88 -3.60
CA ALA A 80 6.06 0.60 -4.06
C ALA A 80 4.88 0.78 -5.03
N ALA A 81 3.98 1.73 -4.75
CA ALA A 81 2.88 2.07 -5.66
C ALA A 81 3.39 2.69 -6.98
N ASP A 82 4.40 3.56 -6.93
CA ASP A 82 5.00 4.14 -8.13
C ASP A 82 5.71 3.07 -8.99
N ILE A 83 6.43 2.12 -8.36
CA ILE A 83 7.05 0.96 -9.03
C ILE A 83 5.97 0.09 -9.68
N ALA A 84 4.92 -0.28 -8.95
CA ALA A 84 3.84 -1.11 -9.44
C ALA A 84 3.13 -0.51 -10.66
N LYS A 85 2.89 0.81 -10.64
CA LYS A 85 2.34 1.54 -11.80
C LYS A 85 3.27 1.46 -13.01
N GLU A 86 4.57 1.63 -12.80
CA GLU A 86 5.55 1.53 -13.89
C GLU A 86 5.64 0.11 -14.48
N MET A 87 5.39 -0.91 -13.65
CA MET A 87 5.29 -2.30 -14.10
C MET A 87 3.95 -2.63 -14.79
N GLY A 88 3.02 -1.67 -14.86
CA GLY A 88 1.73 -1.82 -15.55
C GLY A 88 0.65 -2.55 -14.76
N LEU A 89 0.77 -2.64 -13.43
CA LEU A 89 -0.25 -3.25 -12.57
C LEU A 89 -1.54 -2.40 -12.55
N GLY A 90 -2.68 -3.08 -12.36
CA GLY A 90 -3.99 -2.41 -12.29
C GLY A 90 -4.12 -1.51 -11.05
N SER A 91 -5.04 -0.54 -11.10
CA SER A 91 -5.24 0.43 -9.99
C SER A 91 -5.54 -0.24 -8.66
N GLU A 92 -6.31 -1.33 -8.66
CA GLU A 92 -6.63 -2.10 -7.45
C GLU A 92 -5.39 -2.82 -6.89
N GLU A 93 -4.54 -3.39 -7.73
CA GLU A 93 -3.32 -4.06 -7.28
C GLU A 93 -2.31 -3.06 -6.70
N VAL A 94 -2.17 -1.91 -7.36
CA VAL A 94 -1.36 -0.78 -6.89
C VAL A 94 -1.84 -0.31 -5.51
N GLU A 95 -3.15 -0.22 -5.32
CA GLU A 95 -3.74 0.16 -4.04
C GLU A 95 -3.48 -0.88 -2.95
N GLY A 96 -3.62 -2.17 -3.28
CA GLY A 96 -3.25 -3.26 -2.37
C GLY A 96 -1.78 -3.22 -1.93
N ILE A 97 -0.87 -2.90 -2.85
CA ILE A 97 0.56 -2.72 -2.55
C ILE A 97 0.77 -1.49 -1.67
N ARG A 98 0.08 -0.38 -1.94
CA ARG A 98 0.17 0.84 -1.11
C ARG A 98 -0.26 0.55 0.33
N VAL A 99 -1.41 -0.09 0.52
CA VAL A 99 -1.93 -0.45 1.85
C VAL A 99 -0.98 -1.43 2.55
N ALA A 100 -0.44 -2.42 1.83
CA ALA A 100 0.58 -3.31 2.38
C ALA A 100 1.85 -2.56 2.78
N GLY A 101 2.33 -1.61 1.98
CA GLY A 101 3.47 -0.77 2.32
C GLY A 101 3.26 0.06 3.58
N ILE A 102 2.03 0.53 3.84
CA ILE A 102 1.70 1.25 5.07
C ILE A 102 1.72 0.32 6.30
N LEU A 103 1.40 -0.97 6.13
CA LEU A 103 1.14 -1.89 7.24
C LEU A 103 2.19 -3.00 7.43
N HIS A 104 3.13 -3.16 6.51
CA HIS A 104 4.04 -4.33 6.45
C HIS A 104 4.81 -4.60 7.74
N ASP A 105 5.16 -3.52 8.43
CA ASP A 105 5.99 -3.51 9.63
C ASP A 105 5.20 -3.50 10.95
N ILE A 106 3.87 -3.64 10.92
CA ILE A 106 3.03 -3.55 12.14
C ILE A 106 3.45 -4.56 13.23
N GLY A 107 4.02 -5.70 12.86
CA GLY A 107 4.55 -6.69 13.79
C GLY A 107 5.72 -6.18 14.64
N LYS A 108 6.42 -5.12 14.22
CA LYS A 108 7.53 -4.53 14.98
C LYS A 108 7.10 -3.99 16.35
N ILE A 109 5.81 -3.74 16.57
CA ILE A 109 5.28 -3.33 17.90
C ILE A 109 5.53 -4.38 19.00
N PHE A 110 5.77 -5.63 18.63
CA PHE A 110 6.08 -6.73 19.55
C PHE A 110 7.58 -6.94 19.76
N ILE A 111 8.43 -6.22 19.03
CA ILE A 111 9.87 -6.30 19.20
C ILE A 111 10.29 -5.26 20.27
N PRO A 112 11.11 -5.64 21.26
CA PRO A 112 11.60 -4.70 22.26
C PRO A 112 12.29 -3.49 21.61
N THR A 113 11.94 -2.28 22.06
CA THR A 113 12.50 -1.03 21.52
C THR A 113 14.02 -1.01 21.68
N GLU A 114 14.55 -1.57 22.77
CA GLU A 114 16.00 -1.67 23.03
C GLU A 114 16.74 -2.47 21.94
N ILE A 115 16.07 -3.43 21.30
CA ILE A 115 16.62 -4.19 20.17
C ILE A 115 16.52 -3.36 18.89
N LEU A 116 15.35 -2.76 18.61
CA LEU A 116 15.14 -1.95 17.40
C LEU A 116 16.05 -0.71 17.36
N SER A 117 16.32 -0.09 18.51
CA SER A 117 17.14 1.12 18.65
C SER A 117 18.59 0.83 19.03
N LYS A 118 19.04 -0.43 19.05
CA LYS A 118 20.38 -0.79 19.53
C LYS A 118 21.46 -0.13 18.66
N PRO A 119 22.42 0.61 19.25
CA PRO A 119 23.57 1.10 18.49
C PRO A 119 24.54 -0.06 18.22
N GLY A 120 24.79 -0.35 16.94
CA GLY A 120 25.73 -1.39 16.51
C GLY A 120 25.06 -2.71 16.11
N PRO A 121 25.84 -3.78 15.89
CA PRO A 121 25.30 -5.04 15.40
C PRO A 121 24.42 -5.73 16.44
N LEU A 122 23.36 -6.37 15.95
CA LEU A 122 22.53 -7.28 16.73
C LEU A 122 23.26 -8.63 16.91
N SER A 123 23.11 -9.24 18.07
CA SER A 123 23.47 -10.64 18.31
C SER A 123 22.56 -11.57 17.50
N MET A 124 22.98 -12.81 17.27
CA MET A 124 22.17 -13.80 16.54
C MET A 124 20.78 -14.03 17.16
N TYR A 125 20.68 -13.93 18.49
CA TYR A 125 19.41 -14.03 19.21
C TYR A 125 18.52 -12.81 18.92
N GLU A 126 19.07 -11.60 18.99
CA GLU A 126 18.34 -10.37 18.69
C GLU A 126 17.88 -10.32 17.22
N VAL A 127 18.73 -10.77 16.27
CA VAL A 127 18.35 -10.92 14.86
C VAL A 127 17.17 -11.88 14.72
N SER A 128 17.20 -13.02 15.40
CA SER A 128 16.13 -14.01 15.35
C SER A 128 14.80 -13.43 15.87
N LEU A 129 14.84 -12.61 16.92
CA LEU A 129 13.66 -11.90 17.41
C LEU A 129 13.11 -10.91 16.38
N VAL A 130 13.98 -10.09 15.77
CA VAL A 130 13.56 -9.15 14.71
C VAL A 130 12.92 -9.92 13.56
N HIS A 131 13.52 -11.02 13.10
CA HIS A 131 12.99 -11.83 11.98
C HIS A 131 11.60 -12.42 12.22
N MET A 132 11.06 -12.37 13.43
CA MET A 132 9.67 -12.78 13.71
C MET A 132 8.63 -11.76 13.23
N TYR A 133 8.99 -10.48 13.05
CA TYR A 133 8.00 -9.44 12.81
C TYR A 133 7.14 -9.66 11.55
N PRO A 134 7.63 -10.23 10.41
CA PRO A 134 6.76 -10.46 9.25
C PRO A 134 5.64 -11.46 9.55
N GLN A 135 5.95 -12.50 10.32
CA GLN A 135 4.95 -13.48 10.77
C GLN A 135 3.93 -12.84 11.72
N ILE A 136 4.39 -11.98 12.64
CA ILE A 136 3.51 -11.24 13.54
C ILE A 136 2.62 -10.26 12.74
N SER A 137 3.18 -9.55 11.76
CA SER A 137 2.42 -8.69 10.84
C SER A 137 1.33 -9.48 10.13
N TYR A 138 1.65 -10.67 9.61
CA TYR A 138 0.67 -11.56 8.98
C TYR A 138 -0.45 -11.96 9.96
N ASP A 139 -0.11 -12.35 11.18
CA ASP A 139 -1.08 -12.80 12.18
C ASP A 139 -2.04 -11.71 12.66
N ILE A 140 -1.59 -10.45 12.64
CA ILE A 140 -2.44 -9.27 12.90
C ILE A 140 -3.31 -8.98 11.68
N LEU A 141 -2.70 -8.86 10.49
CA LEU A 141 -3.37 -8.37 9.29
C LEU A 141 -4.37 -9.37 8.72
N LYS A 142 -4.17 -10.68 8.90
CA LYS A 142 -5.09 -11.72 8.43
C LYS A 142 -6.47 -11.66 9.10
N GLN A 143 -6.62 -10.91 10.18
CA GLN A 143 -7.89 -10.71 10.89
C GLN A 143 -8.83 -9.74 10.14
N VAL A 144 -8.28 -8.93 9.23
CA VAL A 144 -9.04 -7.99 8.41
C VAL A 144 -9.23 -8.58 7.01
N SER A 145 -10.48 -8.60 6.54
CA SER A 145 -10.81 -9.03 5.18
C SER A 145 -10.52 -7.91 4.19
N PHE A 146 -9.24 -7.69 3.90
CA PHE A 146 -8.83 -6.79 2.82
C PHE A 146 -9.22 -7.38 1.45
N PRO A 147 -9.59 -6.54 0.46
CA PRO A 147 -9.82 -7.01 -0.90
C PRO A 147 -8.52 -7.46 -1.62
N TRP A 148 -7.36 -7.20 -1.02
CA TRP A 148 -6.03 -7.53 -1.54
C TRP A 148 -5.27 -8.42 -0.54
N PRO A 149 -4.22 -9.15 -0.96
CA PRO A 149 -3.47 -10.08 -0.10
C PRO A 149 -2.49 -9.37 0.86
N VAL A 150 -2.93 -8.29 1.52
CA VAL A 150 -2.11 -7.40 2.39
C VAL A 150 -1.30 -8.18 3.42
N ALA A 151 -1.93 -9.13 4.13
CA ALA A 151 -1.25 -9.95 5.13
C ALA A 151 -0.11 -10.78 4.52
N LYS A 152 -0.35 -11.41 3.36
CA LYS A 152 0.64 -12.25 2.68
C LYS A 152 1.78 -11.40 2.10
N ILE A 153 1.48 -10.21 1.58
CA ILE A 153 2.51 -9.25 1.15
C ILE A 153 3.40 -8.87 2.34
N ALA A 154 2.82 -8.57 3.50
CA ALA A 154 3.57 -8.25 4.72
C ALA A 154 4.38 -9.44 5.25
N LEU A 155 3.91 -10.68 5.06
CA LEU A 155 4.67 -11.88 5.44
C LEU A 155 5.94 -12.04 4.59
N GLU A 156 5.81 -11.81 3.29
CA GLU A 156 6.82 -12.20 2.29
C GLU A 156 7.78 -11.07 1.90
N HIS A 157 7.55 -9.82 2.30
CA HIS A 157 8.38 -8.69 1.85
C HIS A 157 9.86 -8.75 2.29
N GLN A 158 10.21 -9.60 3.26
CA GLN A 158 11.61 -9.86 3.66
C GLN A 158 12.20 -11.11 3.00
N GLU A 159 11.42 -11.84 2.21
CA GLU A 159 11.92 -12.91 1.36
C GLU A 159 12.84 -12.34 0.28
N LYS A 160 13.77 -13.17 -0.20
CA LYS A 160 14.78 -12.80 -1.21
C LYS A 160 14.71 -13.77 -2.37
N VAL A 161 14.93 -13.28 -3.58
CA VAL A 161 14.78 -14.07 -4.81
C VAL A 161 15.59 -15.38 -4.77
N ASN A 162 16.79 -15.37 -4.19
CA ASN A 162 17.65 -16.55 -4.02
C ASN A 162 17.24 -17.51 -2.87
N GLY A 163 16.25 -17.17 -2.04
CA GLY A 163 15.83 -17.95 -0.88
C GLY A 163 16.62 -17.71 0.41
N SER A 164 17.49 -16.70 0.46
CA SER A 164 18.20 -16.33 1.70
C SER A 164 17.39 -15.40 2.62
N GLY A 165 16.13 -15.13 2.25
CA GLY A 165 15.22 -14.30 3.02
C GLY A 165 14.54 -15.06 4.15
N TYR A 166 13.54 -14.41 4.76
CA TYR A 166 12.78 -14.93 5.89
C TYR A 166 11.32 -14.43 5.80
N PRO A 167 10.35 -15.10 6.46
CA PRO A 167 10.52 -16.19 7.43
C PRO A 167 10.57 -17.62 6.84
N ALA A 168 10.12 -17.84 5.61
CA ALA A 168 9.98 -19.17 5.01
C ALA A 168 11.11 -19.53 4.03
N GLY A 169 11.95 -18.57 3.63
CA GLY A 169 13.06 -18.81 2.69
C GLY A 169 12.55 -19.09 1.27
N LEU A 170 11.46 -18.42 0.89
CA LEU A 170 10.82 -18.56 -0.41
C LEU A 170 11.76 -18.08 -1.53
N LYS A 171 11.62 -18.66 -2.72
CA LYS A 171 12.43 -18.30 -3.89
C LYS A 171 11.56 -17.70 -4.97
N ASP A 172 12.10 -16.67 -5.62
CA ASP A 172 11.55 -16.03 -6.82
C ASP A 172 10.02 -16.16 -7.02
N GLY A 173 9.59 -17.12 -7.85
CA GLY A 173 8.19 -17.35 -8.23
C GLY A 173 7.24 -17.80 -7.10
N ASP A 174 7.78 -18.25 -5.97
CA ASP A 174 7.01 -18.59 -4.77
C ASP A 174 6.62 -17.34 -3.96
N ILE A 175 7.33 -16.22 -4.18
CA ILE A 175 7.08 -14.93 -3.54
C ILE A 175 6.03 -14.17 -4.36
N LEU A 176 5.06 -13.54 -3.71
CA LEU A 176 4.12 -12.64 -4.39
C LEU A 176 4.88 -11.51 -5.11
N LEU A 177 4.49 -11.21 -6.35
CA LEU A 177 5.03 -10.07 -7.10
C LEU A 177 4.94 -8.77 -6.29
N GLN A 178 3.81 -8.55 -5.63
CA GLN A 178 3.55 -7.41 -4.75
C GLN A 178 4.57 -7.33 -3.59
N ALA A 179 4.94 -8.47 -3.01
CA ALA A 179 5.95 -8.54 -1.96
C ALA A 179 7.36 -8.28 -2.49
N ARG A 180 7.69 -8.76 -3.69
CA ARG A 180 8.97 -8.45 -4.34
C ARG A 180 9.11 -6.97 -4.69
N ILE A 181 8.03 -6.33 -5.16
CA ILE A 181 7.97 -4.86 -5.36
C ILE A 181 8.19 -4.13 -4.03
N LEU A 182 7.49 -4.56 -2.98
CA LEU A 182 7.58 -3.94 -1.67
C LEU A 182 9.00 -4.08 -1.07
N ALA A 183 9.65 -5.23 -1.24
CA ALA A 183 11.02 -5.48 -0.78
C ALA A 183 12.04 -4.51 -1.41
N VAL A 184 11.86 -4.18 -2.69
CA VAL A 184 12.69 -3.18 -3.39
C VAL A 184 12.47 -1.78 -2.82
N ALA A 185 11.20 -1.39 -2.64
CA ALA A 185 10.85 -0.09 -2.07
C ALA A 185 11.34 0.09 -0.62
N ASP A 186 11.15 -0.94 0.22
CA ASP A 186 11.61 -0.98 1.61
C ASP A 186 13.13 -0.83 1.69
N PHE A 187 13.88 -1.63 0.91
CA PHE A 187 15.33 -1.52 0.86
C PHE A 187 15.81 -0.11 0.50
N MET A 188 15.22 0.49 -0.54
CA MET A 188 15.59 1.84 -0.97
C MET A 188 15.35 2.89 0.10
N ASP A 189 14.18 2.89 0.73
CA ASP A 189 13.92 3.85 1.82
C ASP A 189 14.84 3.59 3.01
N ALA A 190 15.06 2.32 3.36
CA ALA A 190 15.91 1.95 4.48
C ALA A 190 17.36 2.40 4.32
N ILE A 191 17.92 2.40 3.10
CA ILE A 191 19.30 2.83 2.81
C ILE A 191 19.48 4.32 2.56
N THR A 192 18.44 5.01 2.11
CA THR A 192 18.47 6.45 1.85
C THR A 192 17.95 7.28 3.02
N SER A 193 17.37 6.65 4.04
CA SER A 193 16.95 7.30 5.28
C SER A 193 18.04 7.29 6.35
N HIS A 194 18.11 8.37 7.13
CA HIS A 194 19.01 8.47 8.27
C HIS A 194 18.56 7.53 9.41
N ARG A 195 19.49 6.75 9.97
CA ARG A 195 19.25 5.87 11.13
C ARG A 195 20.28 6.17 12.24
N PRO A 196 20.00 5.85 13.52
CA PRO A 196 20.87 6.22 14.65
C PRO A 196 22.30 5.74 14.53
N TYR A 197 22.45 4.55 13.95
CA TYR A 197 23.70 3.83 13.82
C TYR A 197 24.27 3.91 12.40
N ARG A 198 23.59 4.60 11.47
CA ARG A 198 24.03 4.67 10.07
C ARG A 198 23.51 5.92 9.36
N PRO A 199 24.39 6.76 8.79
CA PRO A 199 23.96 7.87 7.95
C PRO A 199 23.23 7.36 6.71
N ALA A 200 22.34 8.18 6.17
CA ALA A 200 21.73 7.95 4.86
C ALA A 200 22.83 7.81 3.80
N LEU A 201 22.73 6.78 2.95
CA LEU A 201 23.60 6.68 1.78
C LEU A 201 23.13 7.68 0.70
N PRO A 202 24.05 8.32 -0.03
CA PRO A 202 23.71 9.06 -1.22
C PRO A 202 22.94 8.18 -2.21
N LEU A 203 21.94 8.77 -2.89
CA LEU A 203 21.06 8.03 -3.80
C LEU A 203 21.84 7.21 -4.84
N ASN A 204 22.91 7.76 -5.41
CA ASN A 204 23.73 7.06 -6.40
C ASN A 204 24.40 5.80 -5.85
N GLU A 205 24.86 5.83 -4.60
CA GLU A 205 25.47 4.66 -3.94
C GLU A 205 24.42 3.62 -3.58
N ALA A 206 23.26 4.07 -3.08
CA ALA A 206 22.10 3.22 -2.81
C ALA A 206 21.64 2.46 -4.07
N LEU A 207 21.57 3.15 -5.21
CA LEU A 207 21.21 2.56 -6.50
C LEU A 207 22.27 1.60 -7.01
N ALA A 208 23.56 1.90 -6.83
CA ALA A 208 24.63 0.99 -7.22
C ALA A 208 24.57 -0.33 -6.43
N LEU A 209 24.27 -0.27 -5.12
CA LEU A 209 24.05 -1.46 -4.30
C LEU A 209 22.84 -2.25 -4.77
N LEU A 210 21.70 -1.59 -5.00
CA LEU A 210 20.50 -2.28 -5.46
C LEU A 210 20.70 -2.96 -6.82
N LYS A 211 21.37 -2.29 -7.76
CA LYS A 211 21.70 -2.85 -9.08
C LYS A 211 22.59 -4.09 -8.97
N LYS A 212 23.55 -4.10 -8.05
CA LYS A 212 24.43 -5.24 -7.81
C LYS A 212 23.66 -6.47 -7.30
N GLU A 213 22.66 -6.25 -6.45
CA GLU A 213 21.85 -7.31 -5.84
C GLU A 213 20.58 -7.67 -6.67
N SER A 214 20.40 -7.03 -7.83
CA SER A 214 19.28 -7.26 -8.76
C SER A 214 19.34 -8.65 -9.38
N GLY A 215 18.22 -9.38 -9.34
CA GLY A 215 18.11 -10.77 -9.78
C GLY A 215 18.73 -11.79 -8.82
N VAL A 216 19.35 -11.35 -7.72
CA VAL A 216 19.92 -12.24 -6.68
C VAL A 216 19.10 -12.13 -5.40
N LEU A 217 19.03 -10.94 -4.82
CA LEU A 217 18.24 -10.67 -3.62
C LEU A 217 16.90 -10.03 -3.95
N TYR A 218 16.88 -9.19 -4.98
CA TYR A 218 15.73 -8.38 -5.36
C TYR A 218 15.25 -8.70 -6.77
N ASP A 219 13.95 -8.61 -7.01
CA ASP A 219 13.33 -8.87 -8.30
C ASP A 219 13.82 -7.87 -9.35
N ARG A 220 14.42 -8.39 -10.42
CA ARG A 220 15.01 -7.55 -11.47
C ARG A 220 13.99 -6.64 -12.15
N PRO A 221 12.81 -7.13 -12.59
CA PRO A 221 11.76 -6.26 -13.11
C PRO A 221 11.37 -5.10 -12.18
N ALA A 222 11.23 -5.36 -10.87
CA ALA A 222 10.92 -4.33 -9.88
C ALA A 222 12.06 -3.31 -9.71
N VAL A 223 13.32 -3.75 -9.71
CA VAL A 223 14.48 -2.85 -9.69
C VAL A 223 14.51 -1.98 -10.95
N ASP A 224 14.33 -2.56 -12.14
CA ASP A 224 14.33 -1.81 -13.40
C ASP A 224 13.22 -0.76 -13.44
N ALA A 225 12.02 -1.10 -12.94
CA ALA A 225 10.90 -0.16 -12.82
C ALA A 225 11.19 0.99 -11.85
N LEU A 226 11.80 0.70 -10.68
CA LEU A 226 12.24 1.74 -9.75
C LEU A 226 13.19 2.74 -10.42
N LEU A 227 14.18 2.27 -11.20
CA LEU A 227 15.14 3.16 -11.87
C LEU A 227 14.42 4.16 -12.78
N LYS A 228 13.46 3.68 -13.58
CA LYS A 228 12.62 4.54 -14.45
C LYS A 228 11.71 5.49 -13.67
N VAL A 229 11.24 5.09 -12.49
CA VAL A 229 10.46 5.97 -11.60
C VAL A 229 11.32 7.13 -11.09
N LEU A 230 12.58 6.88 -10.77
CA LEU A 230 13.51 7.89 -10.28
C LEU A 230 14.00 8.82 -11.39
N GLU A 231 14.33 8.29 -12.58
CA GLU A 231 14.74 9.09 -13.75
C GLU A 231 13.69 10.10 -14.21
N ARG A 232 12.40 9.88 -13.92
CA ARG A 232 11.30 10.81 -14.25
C ARG A 232 11.05 11.88 -13.19
N LYS A 233 11.64 11.74 -12.01
CA LYS A 233 11.48 12.69 -10.89
C LYS A 233 12.62 13.69 -10.79
N ASP A 234 13.73 13.43 -11.49
CA ASP A 234 14.82 14.38 -11.75
C ASP A 234 14.51 15.24 -12.99
#